data_AF-A0A1B9J0J4-F1
#
_entry.id   AF-A0A1B9J0J4-F1
#
_cell.length_a   1.000
_cell.length_b   1.000
_cell.length_c   1.000
_cell.angle_alpha   90.00
_cell.angle_beta   90.00
_cell.angle_gamma   90.00
#
_symmetry.space_group_name_H-M   'P 1'
#
loop_
_entity.id
_entity.type
_entity.pdbx_description
1 polymer ?
#
loop_
_entity_poly.entity_id
_entity_poly.type
_entity_poly.pdbx_seq_one_letter_code
_entity_poly.pdbx_strand_id
1 'polypeptide(L)'
;MVSLNLFRRRQVKSSVLDVPLEKYDQGTGLPAIINIGHVDYKPLVSLQETRDHLTFLSALSSLRDSLPSSDDTAFSSLCKESAKAYTNWAQHTLISRPFTASDLPSLEILVAWHSHLLNPTIYDQEIAGAYRALEGVDFPLSEIASLISRRDDTAKAIRQNTLPSFRLITSDEESSLKKTVWSYEEIGMAIGRQAKFVGHMKRIGWLDEKYWDKGLSKLQFSIVLYHAWLDLMQSTECKYFLVPRLDIDLAWHTHQLHHGRYKADTIMVLGKLLNHDDAAGDEKTGNGMEVTRKLWKKRFGWEYQ
;
A
#
# COMPACT_ATOMS: atom_id res chain seq x y z
N MET A 1 -15.72 11.21 -23.36
CA MET A 1 -14.87 12.40 -23.27
C MET A 1 -15.00 12.95 -21.86
N VAL A 2 -14.16 12.48 -20.94
CA VAL A 2 -14.23 12.88 -19.52
C VAL A 2 -13.65 14.28 -19.42
N SER A 3 -14.54 15.27 -19.35
CA SER A 3 -14.15 16.62 -18.97
C SER A 3 -13.79 16.59 -17.49
N LEU A 4 -12.50 16.64 -17.15
CA LEU A 4 -12.04 16.97 -15.80
C LEU A 4 -12.25 18.48 -15.60
N ASN A 5 -13.50 18.92 -15.68
CA ASN A 5 -13.91 20.22 -15.15
C ASN A 5 -13.91 20.12 -13.63
N LEU A 6 -12.74 19.89 -13.02
CA LEU A 6 -12.57 20.31 -11.63
C LEU A 6 -12.46 21.83 -11.61
N PHE A 7 -13.64 22.41 -11.51
CA PHE A 7 -13.96 23.54 -10.64
C PHE A 7 -13.16 24.83 -10.86
N ARG A 8 -13.83 25.80 -11.50
CA ARG A 8 -13.45 27.21 -11.60
C ARG A 8 -13.19 27.83 -10.21
N ARG A 9 -11.93 27.96 -9.76
CA ARG A 9 -11.36 29.15 -9.05
C ARG A 9 -9.91 28.95 -8.58
N ARG A 10 -9.16 30.06 -8.62
CA ARG A 10 -7.78 30.36 -8.17
C ARG A 10 -6.73 29.26 -8.45
N GLN A 11 -6.33 29.16 -9.72
CA GLN A 11 -5.12 28.44 -10.13
C GLN A 11 -3.89 29.01 -9.42
N VAL A 12 -3.12 28.14 -8.76
CA VAL A 12 -1.75 28.47 -8.35
C VAL A 12 -0.87 28.03 -9.51
N LYS A 13 -0.22 28.97 -10.20
CA LYS A 13 0.66 28.65 -11.33
C LYS A 13 1.66 27.56 -10.90
N SER A 14 1.79 26.52 -11.73
CA SER A 14 2.65 25.33 -11.55
C SER A 14 2.29 24.36 -10.42
N SER A 15 1.04 24.33 -9.95
CA SER A 15 0.57 23.27 -9.04
C SER A 15 0.41 21.93 -9.78
N VAL A 16 0.80 20.83 -9.13
CA VAL A 16 0.51 19.45 -9.56
C VAL A 16 -0.98 19.11 -9.68
N LEU A 17 -1.84 19.87 -9.01
CA LEU A 17 -3.29 19.73 -9.14
C LEU A 17 -3.87 20.52 -10.33
N ASP A 18 -3.07 21.38 -10.96
CA ASP A 18 -3.51 22.27 -12.04
C ASP A 18 -2.92 21.85 -13.40
N VAL A 19 -2.78 20.54 -13.65
CA VAL A 19 -2.29 20.00 -14.93
C VAL A 19 -3.38 20.16 -16.02
N PRO A 20 -3.09 20.79 -17.16
CA PRO A 20 -4.05 20.91 -18.26
C PRO A 20 -4.46 19.56 -18.85
N LEU A 21 -5.72 19.44 -19.26
CA LEU A 21 -6.33 18.21 -19.78
C LEU A 21 -5.58 17.61 -20.97
N GLU A 22 -5.07 18.46 -21.86
CA GLU A 22 -4.28 18.07 -23.03
C GLU A 22 -2.94 17.40 -22.69
N LYS A 23 -2.49 17.49 -21.43
CA LYS A 23 -1.28 16.81 -20.94
C LYS A 23 -1.56 15.43 -20.33
N TYR A 24 -2.83 15.01 -20.29
CA TYR A 24 -3.21 13.69 -19.83
C TYR A 24 -3.07 12.68 -20.97
N ASP A 25 -2.48 11.53 -20.65
CA ASP A 25 -2.44 10.38 -21.53
C ASP A 25 -3.85 9.78 -21.67
N GLN A 26 -4.29 9.55 -22.91
CA GLN A 26 -5.66 9.11 -23.18
C GLN A 26 -5.91 7.64 -22.80
N GLY A 27 -4.87 6.81 -22.75
CA GLY A 27 -5.01 5.39 -22.40
C GLY A 27 -5.14 5.19 -20.90
N THR A 28 -4.34 5.90 -20.12
CA THR A 28 -4.28 5.78 -18.66
C THR A 28 -5.16 6.78 -17.92
N GLY A 29 -5.50 7.92 -18.56
CA GLY A 29 -6.17 9.06 -17.94
C GLY A 29 -5.38 9.70 -16.80
N LEU A 30 -4.05 9.55 -16.82
CA LEU A 30 -3.10 10.21 -15.92
C LEU A 30 -2.31 11.28 -16.68
N PRO A 31 -1.79 12.32 -16.00
CA PRO A 31 -0.81 13.20 -16.62
C PRO A 31 0.40 12.42 -17.13
N ALA A 32 0.84 12.70 -18.36
CA ALA A 32 2.08 12.10 -18.88
C ALA A 32 3.30 12.55 -18.06
N ILE A 33 3.23 13.75 -17.48
CA ILE A 33 4.21 14.34 -16.59
C ILE A 33 3.47 14.95 -15.39
N ILE A 34 3.96 14.67 -14.20
CA ILE A 34 3.51 15.20 -12.92
C ILE A 34 4.68 15.93 -12.26
N ASN A 35 4.47 17.19 -11.86
CA ASN A 35 5.51 18.00 -11.23
C ASN A 35 5.53 17.76 -9.71
N ILE A 36 6.71 17.53 -9.14
CA ILE A 36 6.94 17.58 -7.69
C ILE A 36 8.05 18.60 -7.46
N GLY A 37 7.70 19.72 -6.82
CA GLY A 37 8.56 20.89 -6.72
C GLY A 37 8.86 21.49 -8.09
N HIS A 38 10.10 21.35 -8.53
CA HIS A 38 10.60 21.85 -9.83
C HIS A 38 11.02 20.72 -10.79
N VAL A 39 10.74 19.47 -10.43
CA VAL A 39 11.17 18.29 -11.18
C VAL A 39 9.96 17.58 -11.79
N ASP A 40 10.12 17.16 -13.03
CA ASP A 40 9.14 16.42 -13.81
C ASP A 40 9.27 14.92 -13.55
N TYR A 41 8.18 14.27 -13.16
CA TYR A 41 8.10 12.83 -12.94
C TYR A 41 7.03 12.21 -13.85
N LYS A 42 7.21 10.96 -14.23
CA LYS A 42 6.08 10.12 -14.65
C LYS A 42 5.26 9.72 -13.40
N PRO A 43 3.99 9.30 -13.54
CA PRO A 43 3.28 8.70 -12.42
C PRO A 43 4.10 7.58 -11.76
N LEU A 44 4.42 7.76 -10.46
CA LEU A 44 5.24 6.82 -9.67
C LEU A 44 4.55 5.46 -9.44
N VAL A 45 3.23 5.43 -9.61
CA VAL A 45 2.43 4.21 -9.64
C VAL A 45 1.46 4.28 -10.80
N SER A 46 1.15 3.12 -11.37
CA SER A 46 0.21 2.97 -12.47
C SER A 46 -1.21 2.72 -11.95
N LEU A 47 -2.17 2.95 -12.85
CA LEU A 47 -3.57 2.63 -12.60
C LEU A 47 -3.77 1.12 -12.39
N GLN A 48 -3.02 0.27 -13.11
CA GLN A 48 -3.13 -1.17 -12.98
C GLN A 48 -2.59 -1.66 -11.64
N GLU A 49 -1.41 -1.20 -11.19
CA GLU A 49 -0.88 -1.55 -9.87
C GLU A 49 -1.86 -1.16 -8.75
N THR A 50 -2.53 0.00 -8.87
CA THR A 50 -3.50 0.45 -7.87
C THR A 50 -4.76 -0.43 -7.87
N ARG A 51 -5.19 -0.94 -9.04
CA ARG A 51 -6.31 -1.92 -9.13
C ARG A 51 -5.92 -3.28 -8.59
N ASP A 52 -4.75 -3.79 -8.96
CA ASP A 52 -4.22 -5.07 -8.48
C ASP A 52 -4.09 -5.04 -6.95
N HIS A 53 -3.69 -3.90 -6.38
CA HIS A 53 -3.67 -3.69 -4.95
C HIS A 53 -5.06 -3.79 -4.32
N LEU A 54 -6.09 -3.14 -4.87
CA LEU A 54 -7.47 -3.27 -4.38
C LEU A 54 -7.97 -4.72 -4.42
N THR A 55 -7.63 -5.47 -5.46
CA THR A 55 -7.92 -6.92 -5.56
C THR A 55 -7.28 -7.68 -4.41
N PHE A 56 -6.00 -7.43 -4.12
CA PHE A 56 -5.31 -8.03 -2.97
C PHE A 56 -5.94 -7.64 -1.62
N LEU A 57 -6.28 -6.37 -1.43
CA LEU A 57 -6.95 -5.91 -0.20
C LEU A 57 -8.37 -6.53 -0.03
N SER A 58 -9.07 -6.79 -1.14
CA SER A 58 -10.34 -7.52 -1.14
C SER A 58 -10.15 -8.98 -0.68
N ALA A 59 -9.03 -9.62 -1.04
CA ALA A 59 -8.64 -10.94 -0.53
C ALA A 59 -8.47 -10.93 1.00
N LEU A 60 -7.70 -9.99 1.53
CA LEU A 60 -7.54 -9.79 2.98
C LEU A 60 -8.87 -9.50 3.68
N SER A 61 -9.73 -8.67 3.08
CA SER A 61 -11.06 -8.40 3.65
C SER A 61 -11.87 -9.68 3.86
N SER A 62 -11.91 -10.58 2.87
CA SER A 62 -12.70 -11.81 3.05
C SER A 62 -12.01 -12.87 3.90
N LEU A 63 -10.68 -12.88 3.97
CA LEU A 63 -9.97 -13.68 4.98
C LEU A 63 -10.43 -13.28 6.38
N ARG A 64 -10.48 -11.97 6.66
CA ARG A 64 -11.05 -11.47 7.92
C ARG A 64 -12.52 -11.83 8.10
N ASP A 65 -13.36 -11.64 7.09
CA ASP A 65 -14.79 -11.97 7.15
C ASP A 65 -15.08 -13.48 7.28
N SER A 66 -14.09 -14.33 7.02
CA SER A 66 -14.20 -15.79 7.17
C SER A 66 -14.05 -16.26 8.61
N LEU A 67 -13.47 -15.42 9.48
CA LEU A 67 -13.31 -15.73 10.89
C LEU A 67 -14.61 -15.49 11.67
N PRO A 68 -14.84 -16.20 12.78
CA PRO A 68 -15.99 -15.98 13.63
C PRO A 68 -16.04 -14.55 14.19
N SER A 69 -17.13 -13.82 13.93
CA SER A 69 -17.29 -12.42 14.37
C SER A 69 -17.38 -12.24 15.89
N SER A 70 -17.61 -13.31 16.64
CA SER A 70 -17.76 -13.31 18.10
C SER A 70 -16.43 -13.36 18.86
N ASP A 71 -15.31 -13.54 18.16
CA ASP A 71 -14.00 -13.75 18.76
C ASP A 71 -12.96 -12.76 18.19
N ASP A 72 -12.83 -11.61 18.85
CA ASP A 72 -11.79 -10.62 18.53
C ASP A 72 -10.37 -11.21 18.65
N THR A 73 -10.19 -12.30 19.40
CA THR A 73 -8.90 -12.96 19.56
C THR A 73 -8.54 -13.83 18.35
N ALA A 74 -9.52 -14.31 17.58
CA ALA A 74 -9.28 -15.16 16.41
C ALA A 74 -8.48 -14.41 15.33
N PHE A 75 -8.86 -13.16 15.04
CA PHE A 75 -8.13 -12.36 14.05
C PHE A 75 -6.74 -11.96 14.54
N SER A 76 -6.60 -11.58 15.81
CA SER A 76 -5.30 -11.27 16.41
C SER A 76 -4.35 -12.48 16.37
N SER A 77 -4.88 -13.67 16.70
CA SER A 77 -4.14 -14.93 16.62
C SER A 77 -3.73 -15.24 15.18
N LEU A 78 -4.65 -15.09 14.21
CA LEU A 78 -4.31 -15.25 12.80
C LEU A 78 -3.20 -14.29 12.36
N CYS A 79 -3.25 -13.02 12.75
CA CYS A 79 -2.22 -12.03 12.42
C CYS A 79 -0.84 -12.46 12.96
N LYS A 80 -0.79 -12.90 14.21
CA LYS A 80 0.45 -13.40 14.83
C LYS A 80 0.99 -14.62 14.10
N GLU A 81 0.15 -15.62 13.85
CA GLU A 81 0.58 -16.85 13.17
C GLU A 81 0.96 -16.62 11.71
N SER A 82 0.28 -15.70 11.01
CA SER A 82 0.66 -15.26 9.66
C SER A 82 2.05 -14.64 9.64
N ALA A 83 2.36 -13.77 10.61
CA ALA A 83 3.66 -13.11 10.73
C ALA A 83 4.78 -14.10 11.09
N LYS A 84 4.51 -15.08 11.96
CA LYS A 84 5.44 -16.18 12.24
C LYS A 84 5.74 -17.00 11.01
N ALA A 85 4.70 -17.43 10.29
CA ALA A 85 4.84 -18.21 9.06
C ALA A 85 5.60 -17.43 7.98
N TYR A 86 5.34 -16.13 7.84
CA TYR A 86 6.10 -15.25 6.95
C TYR A 86 7.58 -15.16 7.34
N THR A 87 7.88 -15.02 8.62
CA THR A 87 9.26 -14.97 9.12
C THR A 87 9.99 -16.27 8.79
N ASN A 88 9.36 -17.43 9.05
CA ASN A 88 9.94 -18.72 8.68
C ASN A 88 10.12 -18.86 7.16
N TRP A 89 9.11 -18.49 6.38
CA TRP A 89 9.13 -18.57 4.93
C TRP A 89 10.27 -17.73 4.34
N ALA A 90 10.42 -16.48 4.78
CA ALA A 90 11.47 -15.59 4.31
C ALA A 90 12.88 -16.03 4.75
N GLN A 91 13.03 -16.62 5.94
CA GLN A 91 14.34 -17.04 6.46
C GLN A 91 14.83 -18.39 5.93
N HIS A 92 13.91 -19.30 5.61
CA HIS A 92 14.24 -20.71 5.35
C HIS A 92 13.72 -21.26 4.02
N THR A 93 12.59 -20.76 3.52
CA THR A 93 11.92 -21.31 2.32
C THR A 93 12.27 -20.55 1.06
N LEU A 94 12.45 -19.23 1.15
CA LEU A 94 12.82 -18.39 0.02
C LEU A 94 14.31 -18.57 -0.31
N ILE A 95 14.64 -19.58 -1.12
CA ILE A 95 16.02 -19.82 -1.56
C ILE A 95 16.25 -19.05 -2.87
N SER A 96 16.82 -17.85 -2.73
CA SER A 96 17.37 -16.95 -3.78
C SER A 96 17.29 -17.45 -5.23
N ARG A 97 16.19 -17.17 -5.94
CA ARG A 97 15.98 -17.33 -7.40
C ARG A 97 14.79 -16.44 -7.83
N PRO A 98 14.63 -16.11 -9.12
CA PRO A 98 13.51 -15.27 -9.56
C PRO A 98 12.19 -15.92 -9.14
N PHE A 99 11.41 -15.15 -8.41
CA PHE A 99 10.11 -15.53 -7.88
C PHE A 99 9.15 -15.80 -9.04
N THR A 100 8.60 -17.01 -9.14
CA THR A 100 7.58 -17.34 -10.14
C THR A 100 6.21 -17.46 -9.48
N ALA A 101 5.13 -17.43 -10.29
CA ALA A 101 3.77 -17.61 -9.77
C ALA A 101 3.55 -18.95 -9.03
N SER A 102 4.35 -19.98 -9.31
CA SER A 102 4.33 -21.25 -8.57
C SER A 102 4.98 -21.18 -7.18
N ASP A 103 5.76 -20.13 -6.89
CA ASP A 103 6.47 -19.94 -5.63
C ASP A 103 5.70 -19.03 -4.64
N LEU A 104 4.50 -18.57 -5.04
CA LEU A 104 3.65 -17.73 -4.22
C LEU A 104 3.27 -18.44 -2.91
N PRO A 105 3.52 -17.84 -1.73
CA PRO A 105 3.09 -18.42 -0.47
C PRO A 105 1.58 -18.21 -0.25
N SER A 106 1.05 -18.72 0.88
CA SER A 106 -0.36 -18.54 1.22
C SER A 106 -0.75 -17.06 1.39
N LEU A 107 -2.04 -16.76 1.34
CA LEU A 107 -2.55 -15.40 1.51
C LEU A 107 -2.12 -14.77 2.84
N GLU A 108 -2.08 -15.55 3.91
CA GLU A 108 -1.63 -15.16 5.25
C GLU A 108 -0.19 -14.66 5.24
N ILE A 109 0.72 -15.41 4.59
CA ILE A 109 2.12 -15.01 4.45
C ILE A 109 2.23 -13.74 3.59
N LEU A 110 1.45 -13.65 2.49
CA LEU A 110 1.43 -12.47 1.62
C LEU A 110 0.94 -11.22 2.36
N VAL A 111 -0.06 -11.35 3.24
CA VAL A 111 -0.57 -10.25 4.08
C VAL A 111 0.47 -9.77 5.08
N ALA A 112 1.22 -10.70 5.68
CA ALA A 112 2.32 -10.36 6.57
C ALA A 112 3.47 -9.66 5.81
N TRP A 113 3.85 -10.15 4.62
CA TRP A 113 4.87 -9.51 3.79
C TRP A 113 4.44 -8.11 3.34
N HIS A 114 3.20 -7.95 2.85
CA HIS A 114 2.61 -6.66 2.53
C HIS A 114 2.69 -5.70 3.72
N SER A 115 2.26 -6.13 4.91
CA SER A 115 2.29 -5.30 6.11
C SER A 115 3.71 -4.91 6.54
N HIS A 116 4.70 -5.79 6.29
CA HIS A 116 6.11 -5.49 6.52
C HIS A 116 6.66 -4.43 5.57
N LEU A 117 6.33 -4.50 4.28
CA LEU A 117 6.71 -3.49 3.26
C LEU A 117 6.17 -2.09 3.59
N LEU A 118 5.01 -2.01 4.24
CA LEU A 118 4.40 -0.76 4.68
C LEU A 118 5.09 -0.12 5.89
N ASN A 119 6.24 -0.66 6.33
CA ASN A 119 7.19 0.03 7.20
C ASN A 119 8.57 0.12 6.52
N PRO A 120 8.75 1.00 5.52
CA PRO A 120 9.88 0.94 4.59
C PRO A 120 11.25 1.02 5.25
N THR A 121 11.42 1.82 6.31
CA THR A 121 12.71 1.96 6.98
C THR A 121 13.09 0.69 7.75
N ILE A 122 12.11 0.04 8.39
CA ILE A 122 12.33 -1.24 9.06
C ILE A 122 12.62 -2.33 8.02
N TYR A 123 11.81 -2.40 6.97
CA TYR A 123 11.98 -3.37 5.89
C TYR A 123 13.37 -3.26 5.25
N ASP A 124 13.86 -2.05 4.97
CA ASP A 124 15.20 -1.80 4.42
C ASP A 124 16.32 -2.37 5.31
N GLN A 125 16.17 -2.26 6.64
CA GLN A 125 17.13 -2.80 7.60
C GLN A 125 17.07 -4.33 7.68
N GLU A 126 15.86 -4.88 7.66
CA GLU A 126 15.60 -6.32 7.79
C GLU A 126 16.11 -7.12 6.60
N ILE A 127 15.92 -6.61 5.37
CA ILE A 127 16.43 -7.26 4.16
C ILE A 127 17.96 -7.19 4.05
N ALA A 128 18.64 -6.32 4.81
CA ALA A 128 20.10 -6.39 4.93
C ALA A 128 20.56 -7.50 5.90
N GLY A 129 19.64 -8.00 6.74
CA GLY A 129 19.88 -8.92 7.85
C GLY A 129 19.05 -10.21 7.76
N ALA A 130 18.11 -10.39 8.69
CA ALA A 130 17.37 -11.63 8.88
C ALA A 130 16.49 -12.00 7.66
N TYR A 131 16.02 -11.01 6.90
CA TYR A 131 15.19 -11.19 5.71
C TYR A 131 15.97 -11.05 4.40
N ARG A 132 17.29 -11.31 4.39
CA ARG A 132 18.15 -11.16 3.20
C ARG A 132 17.65 -11.85 1.94
N ALA A 133 16.90 -12.93 2.05
CA ALA A 133 16.30 -13.60 0.89
C ALA A 133 15.33 -12.71 0.09
N LEU A 134 14.78 -11.66 0.71
CA LEU A 134 13.88 -10.69 0.09
C LEU A 134 14.60 -9.47 -0.51
N GLU A 135 15.93 -9.38 -0.39
CA GLU A 135 16.70 -8.29 -1.00
C GLU A 135 16.56 -8.32 -2.52
N GLY A 136 16.06 -7.22 -3.11
CA GLY A 136 15.80 -7.12 -4.55
C GLY A 136 14.58 -7.90 -5.05
N VAL A 137 13.77 -8.46 -4.15
CA VAL A 137 12.52 -9.15 -4.50
C VAL A 137 11.36 -8.17 -4.36
N ASP A 138 10.73 -7.83 -5.49
CA ASP A 138 9.50 -7.03 -5.49
C ASP A 138 8.30 -7.87 -5.03
N PHE A 139 7.33 -7.20 -4.40
CA PHE A 139 6.05 -7.84 -4.08
C PHE A 139 5.31 -8.18 -5.38
N PRO A 140 4.95 -9.46 -5.62
CA PRO A 140 4.43 -9.97 -6.90
C PRO A 140 2.93 -9.63 -7.07
N LEU A 141 2.61 -8.34 -7.01
CA LEU A 141 1.24 -7.86 -6.87
C LEU A 141 0.36 -8.25 -8.06
N SER A 142 0.89 -8.17 -9.28
CA SER A 142 0.13 -8.45 -10.50
C SER A 142 -0.18 -9.94 -10.66
N GLU A 143 0.78 -10.80 -10.30
CA GLU A 143 0.59 -12.26 -10.27
C GLU A 143 -0.46 -12.65 -9.24
N ILE A 144 -0.39 -12.07 -8.03
CA ILE A 144 -1.39 -12.28 -6.97
C ILE A 144 -2.77 -11.85 -7.45
N ALA A 145 -2.90 -10.63 -7.99
CA ALA A 145 -4.17 -10.10 -8.48
C ALA A 145 -4.73 -10.94 -9.63
N SER A 146 -3.89 -11.36 -10.59
CA SER A 146 -4.32 -12.23 -11.70
C SER A 146 -4.89 -13.56 -11.20
N LEU A 147 -4.27 -14.16 -10.17
CA LEU A 147 -4.77 -15.40 -9.57
C LEU A 147 -6.08 -15.21 -8.81
N ILE A 148 -6.27 -14.05 -8.15
CA ILE A 148 -7.51 -13.71 -7.44
C ILE A 148 -8.66 -13.41 -8.42
N SER A 149 -8.41 -12.60 -9.47
CA SER A 149 -9.44 -12.11 -10.39
C SER A 149 -9.96 -13.13 -11.40
N ARG A 150 -9.24 -14.22 -11.68
CA ARG A 150 -9.64 -15.23 -12.69
C ARG A 150 -10.96 -15.98 -12.41
N ARG A 151 -11.65 -15.73 -11.30
CA ARG A 151 -12.90 -16.42 -10.95
C ARG A 151 -13.88 -15.51 -10.20
N ASP A 152 -14.55 -14.67 -10.98
CA ASP A 152 -15.82 -14.05 -10.59
C ASP A 152 -16.85 -15.14 -10.21
N ASP A 153 -17.68 -14.83 -9.20
CA ASP A 153 -18.94 -15.52 -8.83
C ASP A 153 -18.93 -16.70 -7.83
N THR A 154 -17.81 -17.09 -7.20
CA THR A 154 -17.84 -18.05 -6.06
C THR A 154 -16.92 -17.65 -4.90
N ALA A 155 -17.14 -16.44 -4.39
CA ALA A 155 -16.42 -15.86 -3.26
C ALA A 155 -16.81 -16.51 -1.91
N LYS A 156 -16.23 -17.68 -1.61
CA LYS A 156 -15.84 -18.08 -0.23
C LYS A 156 -14.96 -19.34 -0.21
N ALA A 157 -15.20 -20.29 -1.11
CA ALA A 157 -14.52 -21.59 -1.09
C ALA A 157 -13.25 -21.67 -1.96
N ILE A 158 -13.04 -20.74 -2.89
CA ILE A 158 -12.00 -20.89 -3.94
C ILE A 158 -10.68 -20.18 -3.59
N ARG A 159 -10.69 -19.15 -2.73
CA ARG A 159 -9.47 -18.41 -2.36
C ARG A 159 -8.44 -19.28 -1.63
N GLN A 160 -8.86 -20.40 -1.05
CA GLN A 160 -8.01 -21.39 -0.38
C GLN A 160 -7.39 -22.44 -1.34
N ASN A 161 -7.84 -22.52 -2.60
CA ASN A 161 -7.41 -23.57 -3.54
C ASN A 161 -6.48 -23.08 -4.67
N THR A 162 -6.25 -21.77 -4.82
CA THR A 162 -5.37 -21.21 -5.87
C THR A 162 -4.00 -20.80 -5.32
N LEU A 163 -3.97 -20.17 -4.15
CA LEU A 163 -2.74 -19.98 -3.40
C LEU A 163 -2.49 -21.23 -2.53
N PRO A 164 -1.22 -21.53 -2.19
CA PRO A 164 -0.93 -22.64 -1.29
C PRO A 164 -1.68 -22.51 0.04
N SER A 165 -2.07 -23.65 0.59
CA SER A 165 -2.77 -23.71 1.88
C SER A 165 -1.87 -23.19 3.00
N PHE A 166 -2.48 -22.44 3.92
CA PHE A 166 -1.80 -22.00 5.12
C PHE A 166 -1.45 -23.16 6.04
N ARG A 167 -0.27 -23.07 6.65
CA ARG A 167 0.26 -24.03 7.63
C ARG A 167 0.88 -23.24 8.78
N LEU A 168 0.55 -23.64 10.00
CA LEU A 168 1.25 -23.18 11.19
C LEU A 168 2.67 -23.76 11.23
N ILE A 169 3.63 -22.95 11.70
CA ILE A 169 4.98 -23.42 11.94
C ILE A 169 5.02 -24.26 13.22
N THR A 170 5.91 -25.23 13.26
CA THR A 170 6.17 -26.07 14.42
C THR A 170 7.01 -25.32 15.46
N SER A 171 7.01 -25.79 16.71
CA SER A 171 7.86 -25.22 17.77
C SER A 171 9.35 -25.28 17.42
N ASP A 172 9.79 -26.32 16.70
CA ASP A 172 11.17 -26.45 16.25
C ASP A 172 11.52 -25.39 15.20
N GLU A 173 10.64 -25.18 14.20
CA GLU A 173 10.79 -24.09 13.23
C GLU A 173 10.79 -22.72 13.92
N GLU A 174 9.90 -22.48 14.88
CA GLU A 174 9.85 -21.22 15.63
C GLU A 174 11.14 -20.99 16.42
N SER A 175 11.68 -22.03 17.06
CA SER A 175 12.94 -21.95 17.82
C SER A 175 14.16 -21.69 16.94
N SER A 176 14.08 -22.04 15.64
CA SER A 176 15.16 -21.84 14.67
C SER A 176 15.20 -20.43 14.08
N LEU A 177 14.15 -19.61 14.31
CA LEU A 177 14.06 -18.26 13.75
C LEU A 177 15.18 -17.37 14.27
N LYS A 178 15.86 -16.69 13.34
CA LYS A 178 16.84 -15.66 13.65
C LYS A 178 16.13 -14.44 14.25
N LYS A 179 16.81 -13.79 15.19
CA LYS A 179 16.36 -12.53 15.77
C LYS A 179 16.23 -11.45 14.68
N THR A 180 15.10 -10.78 14.68
CA THR A 180 14.75 -9.66 13.78
C THR A 180 14.83 -8.34 14.55
N VAL A 181 14.96 -7.23 13.82
CA VAL A 181 14.78 -5.85 14.32
C VAL A 181 13.31 -5.62 14.70
N TRP A 182 12.38 -6.14 13.90
CA TRP A 182 10.95 -6.06 14.11
C TRP A 182 10.39 -7.47 14.32
N SER A 183 9.83 -7.72 15.51
CA SER A 183 9.38 -9.05 15.88
C SER A 183 8.17 -9.47 15.03
N TYR A 184 7.94 -10.78 14.92
CA TYR A 184 6.74 -11.26 14.23
C TYR A 184 5.45 -10.81 14.95
N GLU A 185 5.47 -10.55 16.26
CA GLU A 185 4.34 -9.94 16.96
C GLU A 185 4.08 -8.51 16.48
N GLU A 186 5.13 -7.74 16.23
CA GLU A 186 4.99 -6.37 15.75
C GLU A 186 4.48 -6.32 14.30
N ILE A 187 4.95 -7.24 13.45
CA ILE A 187 4.38 -7.46 12.10
C ILE A 187 2.90 -7.89 12.24
N GLY A 188 2.57 -8.78 13.18
CA GLY A 188 1.18 -9.17 13.45
C GLY A 188 0.30 -7.98 13.84
N MET A 189 0.80 -7.07 14.68
CA MET A 189 0.11 -5.82 15.00
C MET A 189 -0.07 -4.92 13.78
N ALA A 190 0.92 -4.88 12.87
CA ALA A 190 0.84 -4.13 11.62
C ALA A 190 -0.25 -4.68 10.70
N ILE A 191 -0.39 -6.00 10.58
CA ILE A 191 -1.53 -6.63 9.86
C ILE A 191 -2.86 -6.16 10.46
N GLY A 192 -2.96 -6.10 11.79
CA GLY A 192 -4.14 -5.60 12.49
C GLY A 192 -4.48 -4.14 12.14
N ARG A 193 -3.47 -3.28 12.00
CA ARG A 193 -3.66 -1.88 11.56
C ARG A 193 -4.05 -1.80 10.09
N GLN A 194 -3.41 -2.58 9.22
CA GLN A 194 -3.79 -2.70 7.82
C GLN A 194 -5.25 -3.16 7.64
N ALA A 195 -5.74 -4.07 8.48
CA ALA A 195 -7.14 -4.48 8.46
C ALA A 195 -8.14 -3.35 8.75
N LYS A 196 -7.74 -2.30 9.49
CA LYS A 196 -8.56 -1.09 9.69
C LYS A 196 -8.63 -0.26 8.40
N PHE A 197 -7.49 -0.06 7.75
CA PHE A 197 -7.41 0.61 6.43
C PHE A 197 -8.29 -0.13 5.39
N VAL A 198 -8.14 -1.45 5.28
CA VAL A 198 -8.98 -2.29 4.40
C VAL A 198 -10.47 -2.17 4.75
N GLY A 199 -10.82 -2.11 6.03
CA GLY A 199 -12.20 -1.87 6.47
C GLY A 199 -12.77 -0.52 5.98
N HIS A 200 -11.95 0.53 5.95
CA HIS A 200 -12.34 1.82 5.37
C HIS A 200 -12.52 1.74 3.85
N MET A 201 -11.60 1.07 3.13
CA MET A 201 -11.71 0.85 1.69
C MET A 201 -12.98 0.06 1.33
N LYS A 202 -13.31 -0.98 2.10
CA LYS A 202 -14.55 -1.75 1.96
C LYS A 202 -15.78 -0.85 2.13
N ARG A 203 -15.79 0.00 3.16
CA ARG A 203 -16.92 0.87 3.50
C ARG A 203 -17.23 1.90 2.40
N ILE A 204 -16.21 2.42 1.73
CA ILE A 204 -16.39 3.35 0.60
C ILE A 204 -16.66 2.64 -0.74
N GLY A 205 -16.72 1.31 -0.74
CA GLY A 205 -17.01 0.46 -1.89
C GLY A 205 -15.82 0.15 -2.79
N TRP A 206 -14.60 0.57 -2.46
CA TRP A 206 -13.45 0.45 -3.37
C TRP A 206 -12.92 -0.98 -3.54
N LEU A 207 -13.27 -1.89 -2.62
CA LEU A 207 -12.94 -3.32 -2.73
C LEU A 207 -13.95 -4.12 -3.57
N ASP A 208 -15.06 -3.50 -3.98
CA ASP A 208 -16.05 -4.10 -4.89
C ASP A 208 -15.68 -3.75 -6.33
N GLU A 209 -15.43 -4.76 -7.16
CA GLU A 209 -15.06 -4.56 -8.56
C GLU A 209 -16.15 -3.80 -9.34
N LYS A 210 -17.42 -4.03 -9.02
CA LYS A 210 -18.57 -3.36 -9.66
C LYS A 210 -18.61 -1.86 -9.39
N TYR A 211 -17.90 -1.39 -8.36
CA TYR A 211 -17.74 0.04 -8.12
C TYR A 211 -17.10 0.75 -9.32
N TRP A 212 -16.18 0.06 -10.00
CA TRP A 212 -15.34 0.61 -11.04
C TRP A 212 -15.98 0.62 -12.44
N ASP A 213 -17.16 -0.02 -12.60
CA ASP A 213 -17.97 0.04 -13.83
C ASP A 213 -18.37 1.48 -14.20
N LYS A 214 -18.42 2.38 -13.21
CA LYS A 214 -18.75 3.80 -13.38
C LYS A 214 -17.56 4.64 -13.85
N GLY A 215 -16.37 4.04 -13.95
CA GLY A 215 -15.14 4.69 -14.38
C GLY A 215 -14.06 4.74 -13.30
N LEU A 216 -12.81 4.92 -13.74
CA LEU A 216 -11.59 4.83 -12.92
C LEU A 216 -11.07 6.19 -12.43
N SER A 217 -11.85 7.26 -12.60
CA SER A 217 -11.42 8.63 -12.30
C SER A 217 -10.93 8.79 -10.88
N LYS A 218 -11.59 8.17 -9.89
CA LYS A 218 -11.16 8.25 -8.49
C LYS A 218 -9.78 7.64 -8.22
N LEU A 219 -9.41 6.55 -8.93
CA LEU A 219 -8.06 5.98 -8.84
C LEU A 219 -7.04 6.83 -9.58
N GLN A 220 -7.41 7.38 -10.73
CA GLN A 220 -6.54 8.32 -11.44
C GLN A 220 -6.24 9.55 -10.55
N PHE A 221 -7.27 10.07 -9.88
CA PHE A 221 -7.13 11.16 -8.92
C PHE A 221 -6.27 10.79 -7.72
N SER A 222 -6.42 9.59 -7.15
CA SER A 222 -5.63 9.16 -6.00
C SER A 222 -4.13 9.18 -6.32
N ILE A 223 -3.75 8.77 -7.53
CA ILE A 223 -2.37 8.81 -8.02
C ILE A 223 -1.88 10.27 -8.13
N VAL A 224 -2.64 11.17 -8.77
CA VAL A 224 -2.25 12.59 -8.88
C VAL A 224 -2.11 13.24 -7.50
N LEU A 225 -3.04 12.96 -6.59
CA LEU A 225 -3.05 13.49 -5.22
C LEU A 225 -1.90 12.95 -4.38
N TYR A 226 -1.44 11.73 -4.63
CA TYR A 226 -0.23 11.19 -4.01
C TYR A 226 1.02 12.00 -4.40
N HIS A 227 1.16 12.40 -5.66
CA HIS A 227 2.26 13.27 -6.08
C HIS A 227 2.15 14.66 -5.46
N ALA A 228 0.94 15.20 -5.32
CA ALA A 228 0.70 16.43 -4.56
C ALA A 228 1.06 16.30 -3.09
N TRP A 229 0.81 15.14 -2.48
CA TRP A 229 1.21 14.88 -1.12
C TRP A 229 2.74 14.80 -0.98
N LEU A 230 3.45 14.19 -1.94
CA LEU A 230 4.92 14.23 -2.00
C LEU A 230 5.48 15.65 -2.21
N ASP A 231 4.84 16.47 -3.04
CA ASP A 231 5.19 17.90 -3.19
C ASP A 231 5.02 18.67 -1.87
N LEU A 232 3.96 18.36 -1.11
CA LEU A 232 3.75 18.96 0.20
C LEU A 232 4.82 18.50 1.21
N MET A 233 5.19 17.22 1.19
CA MET A 233 6.29 16.68 2.00
C MET A 233 7.62 17.35 1.64
N GLN A 234 7.92 17.50 0.35
CA GLN A 234 9.14 18.14 -0.14
C GLN A 234 9.19 19.63 0.24
N SER A 235 8.13 20.38 -0.04
CA SER A 235 8.05 21.83 0.22
C SER A 235 8.13 22.19 1.71
N THR A 236 7.91 21.22 2.59
CA THR A 236 8.03 21.36 4.03
C THR A 236 9.29 20.68 4.58
N GLU A 237 10.20 20.23 3.72
CA GLU A 237 11.43 19.50 4.08
C GLU A 237 11.16 18.29 5.00
N CYS A 238 9.99 17.67 4.86
CA CYS A 238 9.51 16.59 5.73
C CYS A 238 9.53 16.93 7.24
N LYS A 239 9.35 18.20 7.61
CA LYS A 239 9.39 18.68 9.01
C LYS A 239 8.11 18.37 9.80
N TYR A 240 7.02 18.05 9.11
CA TYR A 240 5.70 17.81 9.72
C TYR A 240 5.26 16.37 9.56
N PHE A 241 4.50 15.88 10.53
CA PHE A 241 3.72 14.66 10.40
C PHE A 241 2.46 14.96 9.59
N LEU A 242 2.49 14.61 8.30
CA LEU A 242 1.35 14.78 7.40
C LEU A 242 0.49 13.52 7.37
N VAL A 243 -0.82 13.68 7.48
CA VAL A 243 -1.77 12.56 7.48
C VAL A 243 -2.41 12.44 6.10
N PRO A 244 -2.15 11.36 5.35
CA PRO A 244 -2.76 11.18 4.04
C PRO A 244 -4.26 10.91 4.15
N ARG A 245 -5.02 11.36 3.16
CA ARG A 245 -6.39 10.88 2.93
C ARG A 245 -6.35 9.43 2.47
N LEU A 246 -7.48 8.74 2.63
CA LEU A 246 -7.61 7.31 2.33
C LEU A 246 -7.23 6.96 0.87
N ASP A 247 -7.55 7.83 -0.08
CA ASP A 247 -7.19 7.65 -1.49
C ASP A 247 -5.68 7.86 -1.74
N ILE A 248 -5.09 8.90 -1.15
CA ILE A 248 -3.65 9.16 -1.17
C ILE A 248 -2.88 7.99 -0.55
N ASP A 249 -3.35 7.49 0.59
CA ASP A 249 -2.71 6.40 1.34
C ASP A 249 -2.74 5.09 0.53
N LEU A 250 -3.82 4.80 -0.22
CA LEU A 250 -3.83 3.67 -1.17
C LEU A 250 -2.70 3.78 -2.21
N ALA A 251 -2.58 4.92 -2.89
CA ALA A 251 -1.55 5.11 -3.91
C ALA A 251 -0.14 5.07 -3.30
N TRP A 252 0.01 5.59 -2.08
CA TRP A 252 1.27 5.52 -1.34
C TRP A 252 1.64 4.08 -0.97
N HIS A 253 0.72 3.31 -0.38
CA HIS A 253 0.94 1.90 -0.08
C HIS A 253 1.29 1.10 -1.34
N THR A 254 0.58 1.33 -2.45
CA THR A 254 0.90 0.71 -3.75
C THR A 254 2.35 0.99 -4.16
N HIS A 255 2.84 2.22 -3.97
CA HIS A 255 4.22 2.56 -4.28
C HIS A 255 5.20 1.78 -3.38
N GLN A 256 4.92 1.68 -2.07
CA GLN A 256 5.75 0.99 -1.09
C GLN A 256 5.93 -0.52 -1.35
N LEU A 257 4.99 -1.16 -2.08
CA LEU A 257 5.12 -2.58 -2.46
C LEU A 257 6.29 -2.86 -3.40
N HIS A 258 6.86 -1.83 -4.01
CA HIS A 258 8.06 -1.90 -4.86
C HIS A 258 9.24 -1.29 -4.11
N HIS A 259 9.72 -1.94 -3.05
CA HIS A 259 10.70 -1.38 -2.11
C HIS A 259 11.89 -0.69 -2.80
N GLY A 260 12.50 -1.35 -3.80
CA GLY A 260 13.65 -0.79 -4.53
C GLY A 260 13.32 0.50 -5.28
N ARG A 261 12.21 0.50 -6.04
CA ARG A 261 11.69 1.67 -6.75
C ARG A 261 11.30 2.78 -5.78
N TYR A 262 10.53 2.44 -4.74
CA TYR A 262 10.09 3.36 -3.70
C TYR A 262 11.24 4.06 -2.99
N LYS A 263 12.29 3.32 -2.62
CA LYS A 263 13.48 3.88 -2.00
C LYS A 263 14.21 4.84 -2.94
N ALA A 264 14.41 4.46 -4.19
CA ALA A 264 15.06 5.32 -5.18
C ALA A 264 14.27 6.62 -5.42
N ASP A 265 12.96 6.50 -5.64
CA ASP A 265 12.08 7.63 -5.94
C ASP A 265 11.95 8.57 -4.74
N THR A 266 11.79 8.05 -3.52
CA THR A 266 11.70 8.91 -2.31
C THR A 266 13.02 9.58 -1.96
N ILE A 267 14.18 8.94 -2.20
CA ILE A 267 15.48 9.61 -2.08
C ILE A 267 15.60 10.72 -3.11
N MET A 268 15.18 10.50 -4.36
CA MET A 268 15.23 11.52 -5.41
C MET A 268 14.31 12.72 -5.09
N VAL A 269 13.09 12.45 -4.62
CA VAL A 269 12.08 13.48 -4.36
C VAL A 269 12.33 14.22 -3.03
N LEU A 270 12.70 13.50 -1.97
CA LEU A 270 12.71 13.99 -0.59
C LEU A 270 14.09 14.00 0.07
N GLY A 271 15.12 13.47 -0.60
CA GLY A 271 16.46 13.32 -0.05
C GLY A 271 16.62 12.21 0.99
N LYS A 272 15.57 11.41 1.23
CA LYS A 272 15.59 10.29 2.20
C LYS A 272 14.52 9.24 1.87
N LEU A 273 14.72 8.02 2.35
CA LEU A 273 13.66 7.01 2.38
C LEU A 273 12.51 7.51 3.26
N LEU A 274 11.33 7.65 2.67
CA LEU A 274 10.14 8.08 3.39
C LEU A 274 9.54 6.89 4.16
N ASN A 275 9.49 6.99 5.48
CA ASN A 275 8.85 5.98 6.30
C ASN A 275 7.32 6.17 6.37
N HIS A 276 6.60 5.11 6.72
CA HIS A 276 5.17 5.14 7.04
C HIS A 276 4.99 4.67 8.48
N ASP A 277 4.67 5.63 9.35
CA ASP A 277 4.46 5.40 10.79
C ASP A 277 2.96 5.25 11.05
N ASP A 278 2.45 4.03 10.84
CA ASP A 278 1.05 3.69 11.04
C ASP A 278 0.67 3.44 12.52
N ALA A 279 1.66 3.48 13.42
CA ALA A 279 1.49 3.30 14.86
C ALA A 279 1.28 4.64 15.61
N ALA A 280 1.14 5.75 14.90
CA ALA A 280 0.85 7.05 15.50
C ALA A 280 -0.47 7.03 16.29
N GLY A 281 -0.42 7.44 17.57
CA GLY A 281 -1.60 7.55 18.42
C GLY A 281 -2.58 8.64 17.95
N ASP A 282 -3.85 8.52 18.36
CA ASP A 282 -4.97 9.36 17.89
C ASP A 282 -4.71 10.87 18.04
N GLU A 283 -4.05 11.31 19.11
CA GLU A 283 -3.71 12.73 19.33
C GLU A 283 -2.71 13.26 18.28
N LYS A 284 -1.65 12.48 17.99
CA LYS A 284 -0.66 12.80 16.96
C LYS A 284 -1.32 12.86 15.59
N THR A 285 -2.25 11.94 15.32
CA THR A 285 -3.04 11.88 14.08
C THR A 285 -3.97 13.09 13.94
N GLY A 286 -4.69 13.47 15.00
CA GLY A 286 -5.58 14.63 14.99
C GLY A 286 -4.84 15.94 14.72
N ASN A 287 -3.73 16.18 15.44
CA ASN A 287 -2.88 17.34 15.23
C ASN A 287 -2.25 17.34 13.83
N GLY A 288 -1.79 16.17 13.36
CA GLY A 288 -1.25 15.99 12.01
C GLY A 288 -2.25 16.33 10.90
N MET A 289 -3.52 15.94 11.07
CA MET A 289 -4.56 16.23 10.08
C MET A 289 -4.81 17.74 9.92
N GLU A 290 -4.92 18.48 11.02
CA GLU A 290 -5.12 19.94 10.96
C GLU A 290 -3.91 20.65 10.35
N VAL A 291 -2.70 20.22 10.70
CA VAL A 291 -1.45 20.70 10.08
C VAL A 291 -1.46 20.43 8.58
N THR A 292 -1.84 19.22 8.16
CA THR A 292 -1.91 18.83 6.75
C THR A 292 -2.89 19.71 6.00
N ARG A 293 -4.10 19.92 6.53
CA ARG A 293 -5.12 20.78 5.91
C ARG A 293 -4.64 22.21 5.71
N LYS A 294 -4.02 22.79 6.74
CA LYS A 294 -3.48 24.15 6.68
C LYS A 294 -2.37 24.28 5.63
N LEU A 295 -1.42 23.34 5.62
CA LEU A 295 -0.29 23.36 4.70
C LEU A 295 -0.74 23.10 3.26
N TRP A 296 -1.65 22.14 3.05
CA TRP A 296 -2.23 21.83 1.74
C TRP A 296 -2.95 23.05 1.14
N LYS A 297 -3.81 23.71 1.92
CA LYS A 297 -4.47 24.95 1.49
C LYS A 297 -3.49 26.06 1.16
N LYS A 298 -2.42 26.20 1.94
CA LYS A 298 -1.37 27.19 1.67
C LYS A 298 -0.60 26.87 0.39
N ARG A 299 -0.25 25.61 0.16
CA ARG A 299 0.59 25.16 -0.97
C ARG A 299 -0.17 25.14 -2.29
N PHE A 300 -1.40 24.62 -2.28
CA PHE A 300 -2.17 24.38 -3.50
C PHE A 300 -3.37 25.29 -3.68
N GLY A 301 -3.82 26.01 -2.64
CA GLY A 301 -5.03 26.84 -2.71
C GLY A 301 -6.35 26.06 -2.58
N TRP A 302 -6.29 24.75 -2.33
CA TRP A 302 -7.44 23.85 -2.22
C TRP A 302 -7.68 23.42 -0.78
N GLU A 303 -8.92 23.12 -0.40
CA GLU A 303 -9.18 22.49 0.91
C GLU A 303 -8.73 21.02 0.88
N TYR A 304 -8.18 20.54 1.99
CA TYR A 304 -7.93 19.11 2.22
C TYR A 304 -9.18 18.53 2.87
N GLN A 305 -9.90 17.68 2.14
CA GLN A 305 -11.23 17.15 2.54
C GLN A 305 -11.14 15.77 3.16
#